data_AF-A0A2N1REM3-F1
#
_entry.id   AF-A0A2N1REM3-F1
#
_cell.length_a   1.000
_cell.length_b   1.000
_cell.length_c   1.000
_cell.angle_alpha   90.00
_cell.angle_beta   90.00
_cell.angle_gamma   90.00
#
_symmetry.space_group_name_H-M   'P 1'
#
loop_
_entity.id
_entity.type
_entity.pdbx_description
1 polymer ?
#
loop_
_entity_poly.entity_id
_entity_poly.type
_entity_poly.pdbx_seq_one_letter_code
_entity_poly.pdbx_strand_id
1 'polypeptide(L)'
;GLLGSRIARLVHDPRCMIVWNKTDLSVGKPPEGSFPLSAKRGKGFAELQAEMLARLRKGSARPEDDKVVIENARQRDALVRASEALEASLRLAQAAVPLDIVAIELNEALEAMGSLTGEVTSADVLERIFSGFCVGK
;
A
#
# COMPACT_ATOMS: atom_id res chain seq x y z
N GLY A 1 9.51 20.80 29.07
CA GLY A 1 10.58 20.91 28.06
C GLY A 1 10.13 20.31 26.75
N LEU A 2 10.46 20.94 25.62
CA LEU A 2 10.03 20.58 24.25
C LEU A 2 10.21 19.08 23.88
N LEU A 3 11.18 18.38 24.48
CA LEU A 3 11.36 16.93 24.33
C LEU A 3 10.22 16.11 24.97
N GLY A 4 9.74 16.49 26.17
CA GLY A 4 8.68 15.76 26.87
C GLY A 4 7.35 15.79 26.12
N SER A 5 7.02 16.92 25.48
CA SER A 5 5.81 17.08 24.66
C SER A 5 5.84 16.37 23.31
N ARG A 6 7.04 16.06 22.78
CA ARG A 6 7.21 15.26 21.54
C ARG A 6 7.19 13.77 21.84
N ILE A 7 7.84 13.34 22.92
CA ILE A 7 7.82 11.94 23.38
C ILE A 7 6.40 11.54 23.78
N ALA A 8 5.67 12.39 24.51
CA ALA A 8 4.28 12.12 24.89
C ALA A 8 3.36 11.89 23.68
N ARG A 9 3.56 12.63 22.57
CA ARG A 9 2.80 12.41 21.33
C ARG A 9 3.14 11.10 20.62
N LEU A 10 4.40 10.68 20.63
CA LEU A 10 4.84 9.42 20.01
C LEU A 10 4.44 8.19 20.84
N VAL A 11 4.33 8.33 22.16
CA VAL A 11 3.91 7.26 23.08
C VAL A 11 2.45 6.83 22.87
N HIS A 12 1.62 7.66 22.24
CA HIS A 12 0.23 7.36 21.95
C HIS A 12 -0.03 6.84 20.52
N ASP A 13 0.98 6.78 19.64
CA ASP A 13 0.83 6.17 18.32
C ASP A 13 0.89 4.63 18.47
N PRO A 14 -0.13 3.86 18.05
CA PRO A 14 -0.13 2.41 18.15
C PRO A 14 0.97 1.73 17.33
N ARG A 15 1.57 2.45 16.37
CA ARG A 15 2.72 2.01 15.57
C ARG A 15 4.06 2.22 16.28
N CYS A 16 4.08 2.92 17.41
CA CYS A 16 5.28 3.11 18.21
C CYS A 16 5.44 2.02 19.27
N MET A 17 6.70 1.64 19.50
CA MET A 17 7.12 0.73 20.56
C MET A 17 8.08 1.46 21.48
N ILE A 18 7.83 1.40 22.79
CA ILE A 18 8.69 2.02 23.80
C ILE A 18 9.76 1.02 24.19
N VAL A 19 11.03 1.38 23.98
CA VAL A 19 12.17 0.53 24.33
C VAL A 19 12.87 1.10 25.56
N TRP A 20 12.92 0.32 26.63
CA TRP A 20 13.63 0.66 27.86
C TRP A 20 15.03 0.06 27.85
N ASN A 21 16.01 0.87 27.44
CA ASN A 21 17.40 0.44 27.33
C ASN A 21 18.16 0.50 28.68
N LYS A 22 19.35 -0.13 28.73
CA LYS A 22 20.32 -0.14 29.84
C LYS A 22 19.86 -0.91 31.08
N THR A 23 19.11 -2.00 30.87
CA THR A 23 18.69 -2.90 31.96
C THR A 23 19.85 -3.55 32.71
N ASP A 24 21.06 -3.53 32.15
CA ASP A 24 22.28 -3.98 32.81
C ASP A 24 22.75 -3.08 33.97
N LEU A 25 22.25 -1.84 34.06
CA LEU A 25 22.68 -0.87 35.08
C LEU A 25 21.80 -0.86 36.34
N SER A 26 20.81 -1.75 36.47
CA SER A 26 19.88 -1.82 37.62
C SER A 26 19.20 -0.48 37.96
N VAL A 27 19.04 0.41 36.97
CA VAL A 27 18.45 1.73 37.17
C VAL A 27 16.95 1.66 36.91
N GLY A 28 16.19 1.45 37.98
CA GLY A 28 14.73 1.51 37.97
C GLY A 28 14.03 0.31 37.33
N LYS A 29 12.73 0.20 37.61
CA LYS A 29 11.86 -0.82 37.01
C LYS A 29 11.40 -0.34 35.63
N PRO A 30 11.42 -1.19 34.59
CA PRO A 30 10.86 -0.84 33.29
C PRO A 30 9.39 -0.41 33.43
N PRO A 31 8.97 0.69 32.78
CA PRO A 31 7.57 1.07 32.71
C PRO A 31 6.71 -0.03 32.11
N GLU A 32 5.46 -0.11 32.54
CA GLU A 32 4.48 -1.03 31.97
C GLU A 32 4.27 -0.73 30.48
N GLY A 33 4.22 -1.79 29.64
CA GLY A 33 4.11 -1.66 28.19
C GLY A 33 5.41 -1.31 27.44
N SER A 34 6.55 -1.22 28.14
CA SER A 34 7.87 -1.03 27.51
C SER A 34 8.61 -2.35 27.27
N PHE A 35 9.53 -2.35 26.31
CA PHE A 35 10.42 -3.47 25.99
C PHE A 35 11.78 -3.26 26.67
N PRO A 36 12.05 -3.96 27.79
CA PRO A 36 13.32 -3.84 28.50
C PRO A 36 14.44 -4.56 27.73
N LEU A 37 15.52 -3.85 27.43
CA LEU A 37 16.71 -4.45 26.81
C LEU A 37 18.02 -3.84 27.31
N SER A 38 19.11 -4.56 27.08
CA SER A 38 20.46 -4.04 27.22
C SER A 38 21.13 -4.03 25.84
N ALA A 39 21.20 -2.85 25.24
CA ALA A 39 21.90 -2.64 23.96
C ALA A 39 23.35 -3.12 24.01
N LYS A 40 24.01 -2.93 25.16
CA LYS A 40 25.41 -3.31 25.37
C LYS A 40 25.60 -4.82 25.49
N ARG A 41 24.67 -5.53 26.13
CA ARG A 41 24.77 -6.98 26.38
C ARG A 41 24.00 -7.83 25.36
N GLY A 42 23.28 -7.21 24.42
CA GLY A 42 22.43 -7.90 23.45
C GLY A 42 21.19 -8.60 24.06
N LYS A 43 20.91 -8.43 25.35
CA LYS A 43 19.76 -9.04 26.03
C LYS A 43 18.47 -8.28 25.70
N GLY A 44 17.37 -8.96 25.41
CA GLY A 44 16.07 -8.34 25.10
C GLY A 44 15.80 -8.09 23.61
N PHE A 45 16.79 -8.33 22.74
CA PHE A 45 16.62 -8.11 21.29
C PHE A 45 15.77 -9.17 20.61
N ALA A 46 15.87 -10.44 21.04
CA ALA A 46 15.07 -11.52 20.47
C ALA A 46 13.57 -11.27 20.72
N GLU A 47 13.24 -10.83 21.93
CA GLU A 47 11.89 -10.48 22.35
C GLU A 47 11.38 -9.23 21.61
N LEU A 48 12.22 -8.21 21.46
CA LEU A 48 11.90 -7.02 20.67
C LEU A 48 11.62 -7.38 19.20
N GLN A 49 12.48 -8.20 18.59
CA GLN A 49 12.34 -8.64 17.20
C GLN A 49 11.07 -9.47 17.00
N ALA A 50 10.77 -10.39 17.92
CA ALA A 50 9.56 -11.21 17.87
C ALA A 50 8.29 -10.35 17.92
N GLU A 51 8.24 -9.35 18.80
CA GLU A 51 7.10 -8.42 18.86
C GLU A 51 7.00 -7.55 17.61
N MET A 52 8.11 -7.00 17.11
CA MET A 52 8.11 -6.23 15.87
C MET A 52 7.53 -7.05 14.71
N LEU A 53 7.94 -8.30 14.57
CA LEU A 53 7.40 -9.22 13.57
C LEU A 53 5.92 -9.50 13.79
N ALA A 54 5.48 -9.70 15.05
CA ALA A 54 4.08 -9.92 15.37
C ALA A 54 3.20 -8.71 15.02
N ARG A 55 3.68 -7.48 15.26
CA ARG A 55 2.95 -6.25 14.89
C ARG A 55 2.91 -6.03 13.39
N LEU A 56 4.02 -6.26 12.70
CA LEU A 56 4.07 -6.18 11.24
C LEU A 56 3.07 -7.17 10.61
N ARG A 57 3.05 -8.42 11.06
CA ARG A 57 2.12 -9.47 10.59
C ARG A 57 0.65 -9.18 10.90
N LYS A 58 0.33 -8.35 11.89
CA LYS A 58 -1.04 -7.90 12.16
C LYS A 58 -1.47 -6.76 11.22
N GLY A 59 -0.52 -6.00 10.68
CA GLY A 59 -0.75 -4.87 9.77
C GLY A 59 -0.66 -5.22 8.29
N SER A 60 0.11 -6.24 7.91
CA SER A 60 0.14 -6.79 6.56
C SER A 60 -0.74 -8.04 6.49
N ALA A 61 -1.62 -8.11 5.49
CA ALA A 61 -2.34 -9.32 5.16
C ALA A 61 -1.34 -10.50 5.08
N ARG A 62 -1.71 -11.64 5.65
CA ARG A 62 -0.88 -12.85 5.71
C ARG A 62 -0.25 -13.16 4.34
N PRO A 63 1.03 -13.59 4.29
CA PRO A 63 1.66 -14.08 3.07
C PRO A 63 1.17 -15.47 2.64
N GLU A 64 0.10 -15.99 3.25
CA GLU A 64 -0.49 -17.31 2.95
C GLU A 64 -1.58 -17.25 1.88
N ASP A 65 -1.93 -16.06 1.40
CA ASP A 65 -2.73 -15.89 0.21
C ASP A 65 -1.78 -15.65 -0.96
N ASP A 66 -1.97 -16.31 -2.11
CA ASP A 66 -1.39 -16.03 -3.43
C ASP A 66 -1.75 -14.61 -3.94
N LYS A 67 -1.59 -13.60 -3.09
CA LYS A 67 -1.87 -12.20 -3.38
C LYS A 67 -0.66 -11.68 -4.14
N VAL A 68 -0.89 -11.39 -5.40
CA VAL A 68 -0.02 -10.54 -6.23
C VAL A 68 0.39 -9.34 -5.38
N VAL A 69 1.66 -9.32 -4.98
CA VAL A 69 2.22 -8.24 -4.16
C VAL A 69 2.46 -7.06 -5.09
N ILE A 70 1.79 -5.95 -4.84
CA ILE A 70 2.13 -4.67 -5.48
C ILE A 70 3.43 -4.20 -4.80
N GLU A 71 4.58 -4.45 -5.43
CA GLU A 71 5.91 -4.33 -4.83
C GLU A 71 6.39 -2.88 -4.71
N ASN A 72 5.90 -1.96 -5.55
CA ASN A 72 6.35 -0.56 -5.54
C ASN A 72 5.25 0.47 -5.83
N ALA A 73 5.52 1.72 -5.45
CA ALA A 73 4.60 2.86 -5.63
C ALA A 73 4.16 3.04 -7.08
N ARG A 74 5.06 2.83 -8.06
CA ARG A 74 4.74 2.96 -9.49
C ARG A 74 3.66 1.98 -9.92
N GLN A 75 3.75 0.72 -9.49
CA GLN A 75 2.74 -0.30 -9.81
C GLN A 75 1.38 0.06 -9.18
N ARG A 76 1.39 0.54 -7.94
CA ARG A 76 0.19 1.03 -7.27
C ARG A 76 -0.45 2.19 -8.04
N ASP A 77 0.34 3.18 -8.43
CA ASP A 77 -0.16 4.37 -9.12
C ASP A 77 -0.78 4.02 -10.47
N ALA A 78 -0.16 3.10 -11.22
CA ALA A 78 -0.72 2.59 -12.47
C ALA A 78 -2.04 1.84 -12.26
N LEU A 79 -2.16 0.99 -11.24
CA LEU A 79 -3.42 0.30 -10.92
C LEU A 79 -4.53 1.25 -10.46
N VAL A 80 -4.18 2.29 -9.67
CA VAL A 80 -5.12 3.33 -9.25
C VAL A 80 -5.65 4.09 -10.46
N ARG A 81 -4.77 4.56 -11.34
CA ARG A 81 -5.19 5.25 -12.57
C ARG A 81 -6.08 4.38 -13.46
N ALA A 82 -5.71 3.11 -13.63
CA ALA A 82 -6.53 2.17 -14.39
C ALA A 82 -7.93 2.01 -13.79
N SER A 83 -8.02 1.88 -12.46
CA SER A 83 -9.31 1.79 -11.76
C SER A 83 -10.16 3.05 -11.93
N GLU A 84 -9.56 4.23 -11.77
CA GLU A 84 -10.26 5.52 -11.89
C GLU A 84 -10.81 5.73 -13.31
N ALA A 85 -10.01 5.41 -14.32
CA ALA A 85 -10.40 5.51 -15.73
C ALA A 85 -11.50 4.50 -16.10
N LEU A 86 -11.45 3.27 -15.58
CA LEU A 86 -12.54 2.30 -15.75
C LEU A 86 -13.85 2.78 -15.10
N GLU A 87 -13.79 3.31 -13.89
CA GLU A 87 -14.98 3.89 -13.26
C GLU A 87 -15.53 5.10 -14.05
N ALA A 88 -14.64 5.94 -14.59
CA ALA A 88 -15.04 7.06 -15.45
C ALA A 88 -15.73 6.56 -16.72
N SER A 89 -15.16 5.58 -17.42
CA SER A 89 -15.77 4.98 -18.61
C SER A 89 -17.16 4.40 -18.32
N LEU A 90 -17.32 3.72 -17.18
CA LEU A 90 -18.61 3.18 -16.74
C LEU A 90 -19.63 4.29 -16.49
N ARG A 91 -19.23 5.36 -15.78
CA ARG A 91 -20.11 6.53 -15.54
C ARG A 91 -20.53 7.20 -16.85
N LEU A 92 -19.60 7.40 -17.78
CA LEU A 92 -19.88 8.02 -19.08
C LEU A 92 -20.82 7.15 -19.93
N ALA A 93 -20.59 5.84 -19.96
CA ALA A 93 -21.46 4.89 -20.65
C ALA A 93 -22.88 4.89 -20.07
N GLN A 94 -23.03 4.90 -18.74
CA GLN A 94 -24.32 5.01 -18.06
C GLN A 94 -25.03 6.34 -18.31
N ALA A 95 -24.28 7.42 -18.47
CA ALA A 95 -24.79 8.74 -18.83
C ALA A 95 -25.12 8.89 -20.33
N ALA A 96 -25.04 7.81 -21.12
CA ALA A 96 -25.28 7.80 -22.57
C ALA A 96 -24.43 8.85 -23.34
N VAL A 97 -23.23 9.12 -22.85
CA VAL A 97 -22.24 9.96 -23.53
C VAL A 97 -21.78 9.24 -24.81
N PRO A 98 -21.45 9.98 -25.90
CA PRO A 98 -20.91 9.37 -27.12
C PRO A 98 -19.74 8.42 -26.85
N LEU A 99 -19.73 7.29 -27.55
CA LEU A 99 -18.74 6.23 -27.37
C LEU A 99 -17.31 6.69 -27.61
N ASP A 100 -17.11 7.69 -28.48
CA ASP A 100 -15.80 8.29 -28.72
C ASP A 100 -15.18 8.87 -27.44
N ILE A 101 -16.01 9.39 -26.52
CA ILE A 101 -15.55 9.94 -25.23
C ILE A 101 -15.33 8.80 -24.23
N VAL A 102 -16.20 7.78 -24.23
CA VAL A 102 -16.00 6.57 -23.42
C VAL A 102 -14.69 5.86 -23.79
N ALA A 103 -14.35 5.84 -25.07
CA ALA A 103 -13.12 5.25 -25.61
C ALA A 103 -11.85 5.91 -25.06
N ILE A 104 -11.88 7.22 -24.76
CA ILE A 104 -10.75 7.95 -24.19
C ILE A 104 -10.42 7.41 -22.79
N GLU A 105 -11.42 7.24 -21.94
CA GLU A 105 -11.22 6.69 -20.59
C GLU A 105 -10.78 5.21 -20.63
N LEU A 106 -11.32 4.42 -21.56
CA LEU A 106 -10.85 3.04 -21.77
C LEU A 106 -9.38 3.00 -22.22
N ASN A 107 -8.95 3.95 -23.04
CA ASN A 107 -7.55 4.08 -23.44
C ASN A 107 -6.64 4.39 -22.25
N GLU A 108 -7.01 5.35 -21.39
CA GLU A 108 -6.23 5.66 -20.19
C GLU A 108 -6.09 4.43 -19.29
N ALA A 109 -7.17 3.65 -19.13
CA ALA A 109 -7.11 2.40 -18.38
C ALA A 109 -6.13 1.39 -18.98
N LEU A 110 -6.15 1.23 -20.31
CA LEU A 110 -5.26 0.32 -21.03
C LEU A 110 -3.81 0.77 -20.99
N GLU A 111 -3.52 2.06 -21.15
CA GLU A 111 -2.17 2.61 -21.04
C GLU A 111 -1.60 2.45 -19.62
N ALA A 112 -2.41 2.72 -18.61
CA ALA A 112 -2.02 2.55 -17.21
C ALA A 112 -1.69 1.07 -16.93
N MET A 113 -2.48 0.12 -17.41
CA MET A 113 -2.18 -1.32 -17.28
C MET A 113 -0.98 -1.75 -18.14
N GLY A 114 -0.85 -1.23 -19.36
CA GLY A 114 0.28 -1.52 -20.26
C GLY A 114 1.61 -1.07 -19.68
N SER A 115 1.62 0.01 -18.89
CA SER A 115 2.81 0.48 -18.16
C SER A 115 3.30 -0.51 -17.08
N LEU A 116 2.47 -1.47 -16.66
CA LEU A 116 2.81 -2.51 -15.70
C LEU A 116 3.47 -3.73 -16.35
N THR A 117 2.93 -4.18 -17.48
CA THR A 117 3.34 -5.43 -18.15
C THR A 117 4.37 -5.20 -19.26
N GLY A 118 4.47 -3.98 -19.79
CA GLY A 118 5.36 -3.64 -20.89
C GLY A 118 4.96 -4.24 -22.25
N GLU A 119 3.83 -4.95 -22.34
CA GLU A 119 3.52 -5.83 -23.48
C GLU A 119 2.12 -5.66 -24.10
N VAL A 120 1.40 -4.56 -23.89
CA VAL A 120 0.11 -4.37 -24.57
C VAL A 120 0.00 -2.96 -25.16
N THR A 121 -0.05 -2.89 -26.48
CA THR A 121 -0.46 -1.70 -27.23
C THR A 121 -1.95 -1.49 -27.02
N SER A 122 -2.35 -0.36 -26.42
CA SER A 122 -3.75 0.03 -26.16
C SER A 122 -4.65 -0.10 -27.41
N ALA A 123 -4.06 0.03 -28.60
CA ALA A 123 -4.70 -0.11 -29.90
C ALA A 123 -5.38 -1.48 -30.14
N ASP A 124 -4.70 -2.59 -29.82
CA ASP A 124 -5.19 -3.94 -30.16
C ASP A 124 -6.41 -4.35 -29.30
N VAL A 125 -6.44 -3.87 -28.06
CA VAL A 125 -7.55 -4.16 -27.13
C VAL A 125 -8.76 -3.32 -27.48
N LEU A 126 -8.58 -2.05 -27.85
CA LEU A 126 -9.68 -1.21 -28.31
C LEU A 126 -10.29 -1.73 -29.60
N GLU A 127 -9.48 -2.14 -30.57
CA GLU A 127 -9.98 -2.71 -31.83
C GLU A 127 -10.88 -3.92 -31.55
N ARG A 128 -10.51 -4.76 -30.59
CA ARG A 128 -11.32 -5.92 -30.18
C ARG A 128 -12.60 -5.53 -29.44
N ILE A 129 -12.60 -4.48 -28.61
CA ILE A 129 -13.82 -3.95 -27.97
C ILE A 129 -14.78 -3.38 -29.02
N PHE A 130 -14.28 -2.62 -29.98
CA PHE A 130 -15.09 -1.98 -31.02
C PHE A 130 -15.42 -2.88 -32.23
N SER A 131 -14.75 -4.03 -32.37
CA SER A 131 -15.00 -4.99 -33.46
C SER A 131 -16.44 -5.52 -33.53
N GLY A 132 -17.17 -5.46 -32.42
CA GLY A 132 -18.59 -5.85 -32.34
C GLY A 132 -19.58 -4.70 -32.47
N PHE A 133 -19.12 -3.45 -32.55
CA PHE A 133 -20.00 -2.28 -32.63
C PHE A 133 -19.92 -1.68 -34.03
N CYS A 134 -21.04 -1.66 -34.74
CA CYS A 134 -21.12 -0.95 -36.01
C CYS A 134 -20.85 0.54 -35.76
N VAL A 135 -19.62 0.98 -36.02
CA VAL A 135 -19.31 2.39 -36.27
C VAL A 135 -20.05 2.72 -37.55
N GLY A 136 -21.19 3.41 -37.40
CA GLY A 136 -22.10 3.73 -38.49
C GLY A 136 -21.36 4.44 -39.63
N LYS A 137 -21.69 4.05 -40.86
CA LYS A 137 -21.66 5.00 -41.97
C LYS A 137 -22.66 6.12 -41.72
#